data_AF-A0A9X2LV80-F1
#
_entry.id   AF-A0A9X2LV80-F1
#
_cell.length_a   1.000
_cell.length_b   1.000
_cell.length_c   1.000
_cell.angle_alpha   90.00
_cell.angle_beta   90.00
_cell.angle_gamma   90.00
#
_symmetry.space_group_name_H-M   'P 1'
#
loop_
_entity.id
_entity.type
_entity.pdbx_description
1 polymer ?
#
loop_
_entity_poly.entity_id
_entity_poly.type
_entity_poly.pdbx_seq_one_letter_code
_entity_poly.pdbx_strand_id
1 'polypeptide(L)' 'MTVEAANAPAGAGDGATVAVHLADGTALATAVPPTGGPYAYTTVRADLPTPPAGVRDLHLTLRGGGLRLARLGFSG' A
#
# COMPACT_ATOMS: atom_id res chain seq x y z
N MET A 1 6.27 -4.90 -6.33
CA MET A 1 5.64 -3.59 -6.06
C MET A 1 6.31 -2.93 -4.85
N THR A 2 6.46 -1.61 -4.86
CA THR A 2 6.93 -0.82 -3.70
C THR A 2 5.87 0.18 -3.28
N VAL A 3 5.65 0.31 -1.98
CA VAL A 3 4.72 1.27 -1.37
C VAL A 3 5.50 2.06 -0.33
N GLU A 4 5.52 3.37 -0.45
CA GLU A 4 6.14 4.27 0.51
C GLU A 4 5.06 5.03 1.27
N ALA A 5 4.95 4.74 2.57
CA ALA A 5 3.88 5.26 3.40
C ALA A 5 4.36 5.52 4.85
N ALA A 6 3.64 6.41 5.53
CA ALA A 6 3.76 6.71 6.95
C ALA A 6 2.38 6.52 7.61
N ASN A 7 2.32 6.00 8.83
CA ASN A 7 1.12 5.90 9.65
C ASN A 7 1.45 6.40 11.07
N ALA A 8 0.42 6.78 11.83
CA ALA A 8 0.57 7.23 13.20
C ALA A 8 1.29 6.18 14.09
N PRO A 9 1.86 6.59 15.25
CA PRO A 9 2.71 5.72 16.06
C PRO A 9 1.94 4.46 16.49
N ALA A 10 2.66 3.37 16.77
CA ALA A 10 2.08 2.12 17.25
C ALA A 10 1.09 2.40 18.40
N GLY A 11 -0.20 2.24 18.10
CA GLY A 11 -1.32 2.67 18.97
C GLY A 11 -2.39 3.52 18.28
N ALA A 12 -2.13 4.07 17.09
CA ALA A 12 -3.13 4.80 16.31
C ALA A 12 -3.48 4.03 15.02
N GLY A 13 -4.47 3.16 15.15
CA GLY A 13 -5.15 2.45 14.06
C GLY A 13 -4.67 1.01 13.88
N ASP A 14 -5.19 0.09 14.70
CA ASP A 14 -5.11 -1.35 14.44
C ASP A 14 -5.56 -1.62 12.99
N GLY A 15 -4.64 -2.11 12.14
CA GLY A 15 -4.97 -2.55 10.78
C GLY A 15 -4.73 -1.56 9.63
N ALA A 16 -3.72 -0.68 9.74
CA ALA A 16 -3.32 0.14 8.59
C ALA A 16 -2.88 -0.73 7.41
N THR A 17 -3.56 -0.57 6.27
CA THR A 17 -3.30 -1.36 5.06
C THR A 17 -3.41 -0.50 3.82
N VAL A 18 -2.56 -0.79 2.84
CA VAL A 18 -2.67 -0.33 1.45
C VAL A 18 -3.00 -1.55 0.61
N ALA A 19 -4.24 -1.66 0.14
CA ALA A 19 -4.64 -2.72 -0.78
C ALA A 19 -4.67 -2.19 -2.21
N VAL A 20 -4.09 -2.93 -3.14
CA VAL A 20 -4.07 -2.63 -4.57
C VAL A 20 -4.89 -3.69 -5.28
N HIS A 21 -5.85 -3.24 -6.07
CA HIS A 21 -6.70 -4.09 -6.89
C HIS A 21 -6.87 -3.47 -8.28
N LEU A 22 -7.23 -4.30 -9.25
CA LEU A 22 -7.69 -3.84 -10.56
C LEU A 22 -9.11 -3.29 -10.45
N ALA A 23 -9.53 -2.48 -11.40
CA ALA A 23 -10.88 -1.92 -11.43
C ALA A 23 -12.00 -2.98 -11.45
N ASP A 24 -11.72 -4.18 -11.95
CA ASP A 24 -12.63 -5.34 -11.91
C ASP A 24 -12.71 -6.03 -10.53
N GLY A 25 -11.98 -5.54 -9.54
CA GLY A 25 -11.93 -6.09 -8.18
C GLY A 25 -10.84 -7.15 -7.96
N THR A 26 -10.07 -7.52 -8.98
CA THR A 26 -8.97 -8.49 -8.83
C THR A 26 -7.91 -7.93 -7.87
N ALA A 27 -7.72 -8.60 -6.74
CA ALA A 27 -6.69 -8.22 -5.78
C ALA A 27 -5.29 -8.52 -6.31
N LEU A 28 -4.38 -7.55 -6.17
CA LEU A 28 -2.98 -7.68 -6.61
C LEU A 28 -2.02 -7.84 -5.44
N ALA A 29 -2.11 -6.96 -4.45
CA ALA A 29 -1.24 -6.98 -3.28
C ALA A 29 -1.82 -6.16 -2.13
N THR A 30 -1.39 -6.50 -0.91
CA THR A 30 -1.65 -5.71 0.30
C THR A 30 -0.32 -5.42 0.98
N ALA A 31 -0.09 -4.16 1.34
CA ALA A 31 1.07 -3.74 2.12
C ALA A 31 0.63 -3.20 3.49
N VAL A 32 1.43 -3.52 4.52
CA VAL A 32 1.24 -3.06 5.90
C VAL A 32 2.49 -2.28 6.31
N PRO A 33 2.47 -0.95 6.29
CA PRO A 33 3.64 -0.14 6.67
C PRO A 33 3.84 -0.10 8.20
N PRO A 34 4.96 -0.63 8.75
CA PRO A 34 5.27 -0.50 10.16
C PRO A 34 5.97 0.85 10.37
N THR A 35 5.21 1.90 10.60
CA THR A 35 5.74 3.26 10.61
C THR A 35 5.86 3.78 12.03
N GLY A 36 7.00 4.41 12.35
CA GLY A 36 7.26 4.95 13.69
C GLY A 36 6.47 6.22 14.05
N GLY A 37 5.56 6.68 13.19
CA GLY A 37 4.82 7.92 13.37
C GLY A 37 4.37 8.57 12.06
N PRO A 38 3.52 9.60 12.12
CA PRO A 38 2.76 10.14 10.98
C PRO A 38 3.63 10.72 9.86
N TYR A 39 4.92 10.97 10.12
CA TYR A 39 5.90 11.49 9.15
C TYR A 39 7.13 10.57 9.01
N ALA A 40 7.11 9.40 9.67
CA ALA A 40 8.16 8.39 9.57
C ALA A 40 7.86 7.46 8.39
N TYR A 41 8.12 7.97 7.18
CA TYR A 41 7.90 7.22 5.95
C TYR A 41 8.85 6.03 5.86
N THR A 42 8.31 4.90 5.43
CA THR A 42 9.08 3.70 5.10
C THR A 42 8.62 3.11 3.78
N THR A 43 9.53 2.45 3.08
CA THR A 43 9.21 1.71 1.86
C THR A 43 9.00 0.24 2.20
N VAL A 44 7.81 -0.28 1.90
CA VAL A 44 7.47 -1.70 1.95
C VAL A 44 7.49 -2.26 0.53
N ARG A 45 8.03 -3.47 0.36
CA ARG A 45 7.92 -4.23 -0.88
C ARG A 45 6.87 -5.32 -0.73
N ALA A 46 6.06 -5.49 -1.77
CA ALA A 46 5.12 -6.58 -1.89
C ALA A 46 5.26 -7.21 -3.28
N ASP A 47 5.27 -8.53 -3.31
CA ASP A 47 5.38 -9.28 -4.55
C ASP A 47 4.05 -9.27 -5.32
N LEU A 48 4.15 -9.27 -6.64
CA LEU A 48 3.01 -9.43 -7.55
C LEU A 48 3.20 -10.78 -8.24
N PRO A 49 2.73 -11.89 -7.65
CA PRO A 49 3.00 -13.23 -8.19
C PRO A 49 2.40 -13.42 -9.58
N THR A 50 1.30 -12.72 -9.87
CA THR A 50 0.66 -12.67 -11.18
C THR A 50 0.56 -11.22 -11.62
N PRO A 51 1.62 -10.63 -12.21
CA PRO A 51 1.58 -9.25 -12.66
C PRO A 51 0.50 -9.08 -13.73
N PRO A 52 -0.39 -8.06 -13.60
CA PRO A 52 -1.35 -7.77 -14.66
C PRO A 52 -0.63 -7.30 -15.92
N ALA A 53 -1.09 -7.77 -17.07
CA ALA A 53 -0.56 -7.38 -18.38
C ALA A 53 -1.43 -6.29 -19.04
N GLY A 54 -0.80 -5.50 -19.91
CA GLY A 54 -1.45 -4.45 -20.70
C GLY A 54 -1.78 -3.18 -19.89
N VAL A 55 -2.64 -2.34 -20.46
CA VAL A 55 -3.14 -1.13 -19.79
C VAL A 55 -4.31 -1.51 -18.91
N ARG A 56 -4.23 -1.19 -17.62
CA ARG A 56 -5.25 -1.49 -16.63
C ARG A 56 -5.40 -0.35 -15.65
N ASP A 57 -6.62 -0.14 -15.20
CA ASP A 57 -6.92 0.77 -14.11
C ASP A 57 -6.61 0.11 -12.76
N LEU A 58 -5.87 0.84 -11.93
CA LEU A 58 -5.49 0.42 -10.59
C LEU A 58 -6.28 1.23 -9.57
N HIS A 59 -6.87 0.52 -8.62
CA HIS A 59 -7.55 1.10 -7.48
C HIS A 59 -6.77 0.83 -6.20
N LEU A 60 -6.66 1.88 -5.39
CA LEU A 60 -5.96 1.85 -4.11
C LEU A 60 -6.96 2.06 -2.98
N THR A 61 -6.98 1.14 -2.03
CA THR A 61 -7.77 1.28 -0.80
C THR A 61 -6.83 1.47 0.37
N LEU A 62 -6.94 2.62 1.04
CA LEU A 62 -6.23 2.95 2.26
C LEU A 62 -7.15 2.69 3.46
N ARG A 63 -6.73 1.84 4.39
CA ARG A 63 -7.45 1.58 5.65
C ARG A 63 -6.56 1.90 6.85
N GLY A 64 -7.18 2.11 8.01
CA GLY A 64 -6.53 2.57 9.24
C GLY A 64 -6.45 4.10 9.27
N GLY A 65 -6.85 4.70 10.39
CA GLY A 65 -6.83 6.15 10.55
C GLY A 65 -5.41 6.68 10.62
N GLY A 66 -5.09 7.73 9.85
CA GLY A 66 -3.80 8.42 9.92
C GLY A 66 -2.73 7.95 8.93
N LEU A 67 -3.05 7.01 8.05
CA LEU A 67 -2.17 6.56 6.97
C LEU A 67 -1.96 7.67 5.92
N ARG A 68 -0.70 7.90 5.56
CA ARG A 68 -0.24 8.82 4.50
C ARG A 68 0.56 8.04 3.48
N LEU A 69 0.08 8.01 2.24
CA LEU A 69 0.79 7.44 1.10
C LEU A 69 1.60 8.55 0.42
N ALA A 70 2.91 8.34 0.27
CA ALA A 70 3.77 9.26 -0.48
C ALA A 70 3.99 8.78 -1.92
N ARG A 71 4.22 7.47 -2.11
CA ARG A 71 4.57 6.91 -3.42
C ARG A 71 4.12 5.47 -3.56
N LEU A 72 3.68 5.13 -4.76
CA LEU A 72 3.50 3.76 -5.23
C LEU A 72 4.41 3.56 -6.44
N GLY A 73 5.13 2.44 -6.49
CA GLY A 73 6.01 2.10 -7.60
C GLY A 73 5.88 0.65 -8.02
N PHE A 74 5.93 0.42 -9.33
CA PHE A 74 5.99 -0.90 -9.93
C PHE A 74 7.38 -1.10 -10.54
N SER A 75 7.94 -2.29 -10.35
CA SER A 75 9.24 -2.68 -10.89
C SER A 75 9.19 -4.17 -11.18
N GLY A 76 9.88 -4.59 -12.24
CA GLY A 76 10.10 -5.98 -12.63
C GLY A 76 11.57 -6.19 -12.93
#